data_AF-A0A940SNS5-F1
#
_entry.id   AF-A0A940SNS5-F1
#
_cell.length_a   1.000
_cell.length_b   1.000
_cell.length_c   1.000
_cell.angle_alpha   90.00
_cell.angle_beta   90.00
_cell.angle_gamma   90.00
#
_symmetry.space_group_name_H-M   'P 1'
#
loop_
_entity.id
_entity.type
_entity.pdbx_description
1 polymer ?
#
loop_
_entity_poly.entity_id
_entity_poly.type
_entity_poly.pdbx_seq_one_letter_code
_entity_poly.pdbx_strand_id
1 'polypeptide(L)' 'MKHAGTQTIRTERLILRCFTEADAPDMLRNWAADPDVQHEYGEPVYETAEAVRGLLSQYLAGYARPDFYR' A
#
# COMPACT_ATOMS: atom_id res chain seq x y z
N MET A 1 -11.67 13.53 -16.05
CA MET A 1 -11.83 13.44 -14.58
C MET A 1 -10.76 14.34 -13.94
N LYS A 2 -11.06 15.11 -12.90
CA LYS A 2 -10.03 15.92 -12.21
C LYS A 2 -9.40 15.07 -11.11
N HIS A 3 -8.16 14.64 -11.34
CA HIS A 3 -7.41 13.83 -10.38
C HIS A 3 -6.81 14.72 -9.29
N ALA A 4 -7.07 14.39 -8.02
CA ALA A 4 -6.64 15.19 -6.87
C ALA A 4 -5.48 14.56 -6.08
N GLY A 5 -4.84 13.50 -6.62
CA GLY A 5 -3.85 12.71 -5.91
C GLY A 5 -4.43 11.87 -4.78
N THR A 6 -3.56 11.08 -4.14
CA THR A 6 -3.89 10.39 -2.89
C THR A 6 -3.76 11.39 -1.74
N GLN A 7 -4.88 11.75 -1.12
CA GLN A 7 -4.94 12.69 0.01
C GLN A 7 -5.24 11.98 1.32
N THR A 8 -4.80 12.58 2.43
CA THR A 8 -5.15 12.03 3.74
C THR A 8 -6.59 12.36 4.10
N ILE A 9 -7.41 11.34 4.30
CA ILE A 9 -8.79 11.45 4.78
C ILE A 9 -8.84 10.96 6.23
N ARG A 10 -9.43 11.77 7.11
CA ARG A 10 -9.61 11.43 8.51
C ARG A 10 -11.09 11.36 8.84
N THR A 11 -11.47 10.30 9.53
CA THR A 11 -12.78 10.12 10.15
C THR A 11 -12.59 9.91 11.65
N GLU A 12 -13.67 9.77 12.40
CA GLU A 12 -13.61 9.47 13.83
C GLU A 12 -12.84 8.18 14.14
N ARG A 13 -12.92 7.17 13.27
CA ARG A 13 -12.36 5.82 13.52
C ARG A 13 -11.16 5.47 12.66
N LEU A 14 -10.97 6.14 11.53
CA LEU A 14 -10.02 5.73 10.50
C LEU A 14 -9.25 6.92 9.91
N ILE A 15 -7.98 6.65 9.59
CA ILE A 15 -7.12 7.53 8.78
C ILE A 15 -6.78 6.75 7.51
N LEU A 16 -7.18 7.29 6.36
CA LEU A 16 -6.70 6.84 5.06
C LEU A 16 -5.61 7.82 4.64
N ARG A 17 -4.39 7.33 4.43
CA ARG A 17 -3.23 8.14 4.03
C ARG A 17 -2.41 7.38 2.99
N CYS A 18 -1.53 8.08 2.30
CA CYS A 18 -0.48 7.44 1.52
C CYS A 18 0.30 6.45 2.40
N PHE A 19 0.75 5.37 1.79
CA PHE A 19 1.71 4.47 2.41
C PHE A 19 3.03 5.17 2.73
N THR A 20 3.78 4.56 3.63
CA THR A 20 5.14 4.92 4.04
C THR A 20 5.96 3.64 4.17
N GLU A 21 7.29 3.73 4.09
CA GLU A 21 8.14 2.54 4.27
C GLU A 21 7.98 1.86 5.64
N ALA A 22 7.51 2.61 6.65
CA ALA A 22 7.24 2.10 7.98
C ALA A 22 6.04 1.14 8.02
N ASP A 23 5.20 1.11 6.99
CA ASP A 23 4.02 0.24 6.92
C ASP A 23 4.39 -1.22 6.56
N ALA A 24 5.62 -1.47 6.10
CA ALA A 24 6.04 -2.80 5.65
C ALA A 24 5.79 -3.94 6.67
N PRO A 25 6.14 -3.79 7.97
CA PRO A 25 5.91 -4.85 8.94
C PRO A 25 4.43 -5.13 9.18
N ASP A 26 3.59 -4.10 9.18
CA ASP A 26 2.15 -4.24 9.38
C ASP A 26 1.47 -4.84 8.14
N MET A 27 1.85 -4.41 6.95
CA MET A 27 1.40 -5.02 5.68
C MET A 27 1.75 -6.51 5.64
N LEU A 28 3.01 -6.85 5.92
CA LEU A 28 3.49 -8.23 5.94
C LEU A 28 2.67 -9.09 6.90
N ARG A 29 2.50 -8.61 8.14
CA ARG A 29 1.79 -9.35 9.19
C ARG A 29 0.30 -9.54 8.88
N ASN A 30 -0.35 -8.53 8.31
CA ASN A 30 -1.80 -8.50 8.24
C ASN A 30 -2.37 -9.01 6.91
N TRP A 31 -1.66 -8.89 5.78
CA TRP A 31 -2.20 -9.32 4.48
C TRP A 31 -1.17 -9.74 3.43
N ALA A 32 0.04 -9.19 3.41
CA ALA A 32 0.93 -9.34 2.27
C ALA A 32 1.56 -10.73 2.20
N ALA A 33 1.67 -11.40 3.35
CA ALA A 33 2.12 -12.79 3.46
C ALA A 33 0.97 -13.82 3.38
N ASP A 34 -0.29 -13.38 3.28
CA ASP A 34 -1.45 -14.28 3.24
C ASP A 34 -1.71 -14.73 1.78
N PRO A 35 -1.54 -16.03 1.45
CA PRO A 35 -1.71 -16.52 0.08
C PRO A 35 -3.12 -16.37 -0.46
N ASP A 36 -4.14 -16.52 0.39
CA ASP A 36 -5.53 -16.41 -0.03
C ASP A 36 -5.85 -14.95 -0.36
N VAL A 37 -5.36 -14.01 0.46
CA VAL A 37 -5.53 -12.57 0.18
C VAL A 37 -4.78 -12.16 -1.09
N GLN A 38 -3.54 -12.60 -1.27
CA GLN A 38 -2.76 -12.23 -2.46
C GLN A 38 -3.29 -12.89 -3.74
N HIS A 39 -3.85 -14.10 -3.66
CA HIS A 39 -4.54 -14.75 -4.78
C HIS A 39 -5.72 -13.92 -5.27
N GLU A 40 -6.60 -13.50 -4.35
CA GLU A 40 -7.76 -12.66 -4.69
C GLU A 40 -7.36 -11.24 -5.13
N TYR A 41 -6.24 -10.73 -4.63
CA TYR A 41 -5.71 -9.42 -5.00
C TYR A 41 -4.95 -9.44 -6.35
N GLY A 42 -4.50 -10.61 -6.81
CA GLY A 42 -3.76 -10.79 -8.06
C GLY A 42 -2.28 -10.38 -7.99
N GLU A 43 -1.70 -10.36 -6.79
CA GLU A 43 -0.30 -10.01 -6.53
C GLU A 43 0.48 -11.24 -6.01
N PRO A 44 1.83 -11.24 -6.04
CA PRO A 44 2.61 -12.33 -5.45
C PRO A 44 2.51 -12.32 -3.91
N VAL A 45 2.71 -13.48 -3.30
CA VAL A 45 2.84 -13.59 -1.84
C VAL A 45 4.19 -13.02 -1.41
N TYR A 46 4.17 -12.08 -0.46
CA TYR A 46 5.37 -11.46 0.08
C TYR A 46 5.74 -12.10 1.42
N GLU A 47 6.88 -12.78 1.48
CA GLU A 47 7.30 -13.52 2.69
C GLU A 47 8.21 -12.72 3.62
N THR A 48 8.79 -11.61 3.15
CA THR A 48 9.77 -10.83 3.91
C THR A 48 9.44 -9.34 3.93
N ALA A 49 9.82 -8.67 5.02
CA ALA A 49 9.65 -7.23 5.15
C ALA A 49 10.43 -6.45 4.07
N GLU A 50 11.55 -7.01 3.60
CA GLU A 50 12.35 -6.41 2.52
C GLU A 50 11.63 -6.45 1.17
N ALA A 51 10.96 -7.57 0.85
CA ALA A 51 10.14 -7.67 -0.36
C ALA A 51 8.97 -6.67 -0.33
N VAL A 52 8.30 -6.52 0.82
CA VAL A 52 7.23 -5.52 1.01
C VAL A 52 7.77 -4.09 0.91
N ARG A 53 8.97 -3.80 1.44
CA ARG A 53 9.62 -2.49 1.25
C ARG A 53 9.88 -2.21 -0.22
N GLY A 54 10.33 -3.20 -0.99
CA GLY A 54 10.50 -3.07 -2.44
C GLY A 54 9.21 -2.69 -3.16
N LEU A 55 8.08 -3.31 -2.79
CA LEU A 55 6.76 -2.93 -3.30
C LEU A 55 6.39 -1.49 -2.92
N LEU A 56 6.56 -1.14 -1.64
CA LEU A 56 6.26 0.20 -1.13
C LEU A 56 7.08 1.29 -1.83
N SER A 57 8.35 1.04 -2.15
CA SER A 57 9.16 2.00 -2.92
C SER A 57 8.53 2.33 -4.28
N GLN A 58 7.90 1.35 -4.95
CA GLN A 58 7.19 1.59 -6.20
C GLN A 58 5.94 2.44 -6.00
N TYR A 59 5.17 2.16 -4.94
CA TYR A 59 3.97 2.94 -4.62
C TYR A 59 4.31 4.39 -4.25
N LEU A 60 5.35 4.58 -3.43
CA LEU A 60 5.84 5.90 -3.02
C LEU A 60 6.29 6.73 -4.22
N ALA A 61 7.03 6.14 -5.16
CA ALA A 61 7.41 6.81 -6.40
C ALA A 61 6.16 7.17 -7.26
N GLY A 62 5.14 6.31 -7.24
CA GLY A 62 3.91 6.50 -7.98
C GLY A 62 3.09 7.72 -7.52
N TYR A 63 3.13 8.08 -6.23
CA TYR A 63 2.38 9.22 -5.69
C TYR A 63 2.77 10.59 -6.25
N ALA A 64 3.90 10.69 -6.96
CA ALA A 64 4.23 11.90 -7.73
C ALA A 64 3.20 12.19 -8.84
N ARG A 65 2.44 11.17 -9.28
CA ARG A 65 1.39 11.30 -10.28
C ARG A 65 0.01 11.48 -9.61
N PRO A 66 -0.77 12.50 -9.99
CA PRO A 66 -2.05 12.80 -9.34
C PRO A 66 -3.15 11.76 -9.62
N ASP A 67 -2.98 10.94 -10.65
CA ASP A 67 -3.89 9.87 -11.07
C ASP A 67 -3.48 8.48 -10.53
N PHE A 68 -2.47 8.41 -9.67
CA PHE A 68 -2.05 7.18 -9.01
C PHE A 68 -2.70 7.02 -7.63
N TYR A 69 -3.36 5.87 -7.45
CA TYR A 69 -4.08 5.52 -6.23
C TYR A 69 -3.64 4.12 -5.77
N ARG A 70 -2.79 4.13 -4.76
CA ARG A 70 -2.39 2.96 -3.98
C ARG A 70 -2.48 3.32 -2.51
#